data_AF-A0A842W0H3-F1
#
_entry.id   AF-A0A842W0H3-F1
#
_cell.length_a   1.000
_cell.length_b   1.000
_cell.length_c   1.000
_cell.angle_alpha   90.00
_cell.angle_beta   90.00
_cell.angle_gamma   90.00
#
_symmetry.space_group_name_H-M   'P 1'
#
loop_
_entity.id
_entity.type
_entity.pdbx_description
1 polymer ?
#
loop_
_entity_poly.entity_id
_entity_poly.type
_entity_poly.pdbx_seq_one_letter_code
_entity_poly.pdbx_strand_id
1 'polypeptide(L)'
;GEYGSKLGDQVVNQILVEMDGLEDRKSVIVIASTNRLEMIDKAMLRPGRFDRLLYVPPPEKDDRLKIFNVHTNNMPLNDEVKEYLELLANKTSNYTGADIENVCREAGMQAIREALRSGEKDFDSIKKEHFDEALQKIKPSLTDEVIKRYNMQAEEIATMRSRFDRGGESMIS
;
A
#
# COMPACT_ATOMS: atom_id res chain seq x y z
N GLY A 1 7.73 22.51 -20.34
CA GLY A 1 8.54 23.06 -21.45
C GLY A 1 9.07 21.90 -22.28
N GLU A 2 9.09 22.04 -23.61
CA GLU A 2 9.44 20.99 -24.59
C GLU A 2 10.78 20.26 -24.34
N TYR A 3 11.73 20.89 -23.63
CA TYR A 3 12.99 20.24 -23.27
C TYR A 3 12.84 19.17 -22.18
N GLY A 4 11.91 19.34 -21.24
CA GLY A 4 11.66 18.37 -20.18
C GLY A 4 10.96 17.10 -20.68
N SER A 5 10.12 17.21 -21.71
CA SER A 5 9.46 16.04 -22.31
C SER A 5 10.44 15.20 -23.12
N LYS A 6 11.33 15.82 -23.91
CA LYS A 6 12.36 15.10 -24.69
C LYS A 6 13.31 14.28 -23.82
N LEU A 7 13.72 14.82 -22.67
CA LEU A 7 14.55 14.09 -21.70
C LEU A 7 13.80 12.91 -21.08
N GLY A 8 12.52 13.11 -20.73
CA GLY A 8 11.67 12.03 -20.21
C GLY A 8 11.54 10.87 -21.21
N ASP A 9 11.25 11.18 -22.48
CA ASP A 9 11.10 10.18 -23.53
C ASP A 9 12.41 9.42 -23.79
N GLN A 10 13.56 10.10 -23.73
CA GLN A 10 14.87 9.47 -23.86
C GLN A 10 15.16 8.49 -22.73
N VAL A 11 14.84 8.86 -21.49
CA VAL A 11 15.03 7.99 -20.31
C VAL A 11 14.13 6.76 -20.40
N VAL A 12 12.86 6.93 -20.80
CA VAL A 12 11.92 5.81 -20.97
C VAL A 12 12.43 4.84 -22.04
N ASN A 13 12.88 5.34 -23.20
CA ASN A 13 13.44 4.51 -24.25
C ASN A 13 14.68 3.75 -23.78
N GLN A 14 15.56 4.38 -23.00
CA GLN A 14 16.73 3.68 -22.46
C GLN A 14 16.32 2.55 -21.52
N ILE A 15 15.35 2.78 -20.63
CA ILE A 15 14.83 1.73 -19.73
C ILE A 15 14.28 0.56 -20.54
N LEU A 16 13.51 0.83 -21.60
CA LEU A 16 12.98 -0.22 -22.48
C LEU A 16 14.08 -1.06 -23.12
N VAL A 17 15.15 -0.43 -23.63
CA VAL A 17 16.30 -1.11 -24.24
C VAL A 17 17.04 -1.99 -23.22
N GLU A 18 17.27 -1.47 -22.01
CA GLU A 18 17.90 -2.26 -20.94
C GLU A 18 17.03 -3.44 -20.53
N MET A 19 15.70 -3.25 -20.42
CA MET A 19 14.76 -4.32 -20.10
C MET A 19 14.76 -5.43 -21.16
N ASP A 20 14.75 -5.08 -22.45
CA ASP A 20 14.84 -6.05 -23.54
C ASP A 20 16.16 -6.86 -23.46
N GLY A 21 17.25 -6.23 -23.01
CA GLY A 21 18.55 -6.90 -22.80
C GLY A 21 18.64 -7.77 -21.54
N LEU A 22 17.68 -7.67 -20.60
CA LEU A 22 17.62 -8.50 -19.40
C LEU A 22 16.93 -9.85 -19.62
N GLU A 23 16.09 -9.99 -20.66
CA GLU A 23 15.39 -11.25 -20.96
C GLU A 23 16.36 -12.44 -21.15
N ASP A 24 17.54 -12.18 -21.73
CA ASP A 24 18.59 -13.19 -21.93
C ASP A 24 19.34 -13.56 -20.63
N ARG A 25 19.12 -12.82 -19.53
CA ARG A 25 19.83 -12.98 -18.25
C ARG A 25 18.91 -13.57 -17.18
N LYS A 26 18.97 -14.91 -17.00
CA LYS A 26 18.13 -15.70 -16.07
C LYS A 26 18.29 -15.42 -14.55
N SER A 27 18.94 -14.34 -14.13
CA SER A 27 19.27 -14.07 -12.72
C SER A 27 18.80 -12.72 -12.18
N VAL A 28 18.02 -11.96 -12.95
CA VAL A 28 17.51 -10.65 -12.53
C VAL A 28 15.98 -10.66 -12.58
N ILE A 29 15.34 -10.18 -11.52
CA ILE A 29 13.89 -9.93 -11.46
C ILE A 29 13.71 -8.43 -11.28
N VAL A 30 12.89 -7.82 -12.11
CA VAL A 30 12.55 -6.39 -12.03
C VAL A 30 11.14 -6.27 -11.48
N ILE A 31 10.99 -5.51 -10.39
CA ILE A 31 9.69 -5.19 -9.77
C ILE A 31 9.51 -3.68 -9.79
N ALA A 32 8.35 -3.22 -10.25
CA ALA A 32 7.95 -1.82 -10.20
C ALA A 32 6.62 -1.68 -9.43
N SER A 33 6.44 -0.53 -8.78
CA SER A 33 5.20 -0.16 -8.11
C SER A 33 4.70 1.19 -8.61
N THR A 34 3.39 1.34 -8.78
CA THR A 34 2.77 2.60 -9.21
C THR A 34 1.38 2.75 -8.61
N ASN A 35 1.02 3.97 -8.23
CA ASN A 35 -0.35 4.34 -7.82
C ASN A 35 -1.17 4.89 -8.99
N ARG A 36 -0.58 4.98 -10.18
CA ARG A 36 -1.15 5.64 -11.37
C ARG A 36 -0.79 4.87 -12.64
N LEU A 37 -1.36 3.67 -12.79
CA LEU A 37 -1.11 2.79 -13.93
C LEU A 37 -1.45 3.46 -15.27
N GLU A 38 -2.48 4.32 -15.28
CA GLU A 38 -2.95 5.04 -16.46
C GLU A 38 -1.93 6.01 -17.06
N MET A 39 -0.90 6.39 -16.29
CA MET A 39 0.20 7.25 -16.75
C MET A 39 1.39 6.47 -17.32
N ILE A 40 1.42 5.15 -17.15
CA ILE A 40 2.55 4.34 -17.60
C ILE A 40 2.44 4.15 -19.12
N ASP A 41 3.55 4.35 -19.83
CA ASP A 41 3.63 4.09 -21.26
C ASP A 41 3.29 2.62 -21.56
N LYS A 42 2.35 2.39 -22.47
CA LYS A 42 1.92 1.04 -22.88
C LYS A 42 3.07 0.19 -23.44
N ALA A 43 4.13 0.79 -23.96
CA ALA A 43 5.33 0.09 -24.38
C ALA A 43 6.04 -0.64 -23.23
N MET A 44 5.94 -0.11 -22.00
CA MET A 44 6.50 -0.71 -20.78
C MET A 44 5.74 -1.97 -20.34
N LEU A 45 4.46 -2.10 -20.73
CA LEU A 45 3.56 -3.18 -20.34
C LEU A 45 3.48 -4.32 -21.38
N ARG A 46 4.34 -4.29 -22.41
CA ARG A 46 4.41 -5.35 -23.42
C ARG A 46 5.06 -6.61 -22.85
N PRO A 47 4.77 -7.80 -23.42
CA PRO A 47 5.44 -9.05 -23.07
C PRO A 47 6.96 -8.90 -22.96
N GLY A 48 7.54 -9.53 -21.95
CA GLY A 48 8.98 -9.50 -21.68
C GLY A 48 9.47 -8.33 -20.82
N ARG A 49 8.60 -7.33 -20.59
CA ARG A 49 8.88 -6.14 -19.75
C ARG A 49 8.09 -6.19 -18.44
N PHE A 50 7.26 -5.18 -18.15
CA PHE A 50 6.33 -5.21 -17.02
C PHE A 50 5.02 -5.90 -17.42
N ASP A 51 5.11 -7.12 -17.93
CA ASP A 51 3.97 -7.90 -18.43
C ASP A 51 3.20 -8.64 -17.33
N ARG A 52 3.77 -8.77 -16.13
CA ARG A 52 3.12 -9.31 -14.93
C ARG A 52 2.62 -8.18 -14.01
N LEU A 53 1.40 -7.72 -14.26
CA LEU A 53 0.72 -6.74 -13.41
C LEU A 53 0.06 -7.40 -12.20
N LEU A 54 0.38 -6.95 -10.99
CA LEU A 54 -0.25 -7.39 -9.73
C LEU A 54 -1.01 -6.21 -9.11
N TYR A 55 -2.31 -6.40 -8.88
CA TYR A 55 -3.12 -5.43 -8.15
C TYR A 55 -3.03 -5.69 -6.64
N VAL A 56 -2.80 -4.62 -5.87
CA VAL A 56 -2.77 -4.66 -4.40
C VAL A 56 -3.99 -3.90 -3.88
N PRO A 57 -5.03 -4.61 -3.38
CA PRO A 57 -6.23 -3.95 -2.88
C PRO A 57 -5.97 -3.22 -1.55
N PRO A 58 -6.84 -2.26 -1.19
CA PRO A 58 -6.94 -1.77 0.18
C PRO A 58 -7.13 -2.92 1.19
N PRO A 59 -6.63 -2.80 2.43
CA PRO A 59 -6.69 -3.88 3.41
C PRO A 59 -8.12 -4.10 3.94
N GLU A 60 -8.53 -5.36 4.00
CA GLU A 60 -9.76 -5.79 4.67
C GLU A 60 -9.62 -5.79 6.20
N LYS A 61 -10.71 -6.01 6.94
CA LYS A 61 -10.70 -6.00 8.42
C LYS A 61 -9.55 -6.83 9.01
N ASP A 62 -9.40 -8.07 8.58
CA ASP A 62 -8.39 -8.98 9.14
C ASP A 62 -6.97 -8.54 8.77
N ASP A 63 -6.78 -7.92 7.61
CA ASP A 63 -5.49 -7.36 7.22
C ASP A 63 -5.17 -6.11 8.03
N ARG A 64 -6.16 -5.24 8.29
CA ARG A 64 -6.01 -4.09 9.19
C ARG A 64 -5.63 -4.53 10.61
N LEU A 65 -6.23 -5.61 11.12
CA LEU A 65 -5.83 -6.17 12.41
C LEU A 65 -4.37 -6.62 12.41
N LYS A 66 -3.91 -7.32 11.37
CA LYS A 66 -2.49 -7.70 11.23
C LYS A 66 -1.59 -6.47 11.18
N ILE A 67 -1.98 -5.43 10.44
CA ILE A 67 -1.25 -4.17 10.33
C ILE A 67 -1.16 -3.49 11.71
N PHE A 68 -2.27 -3.41 12.45
CA PHE A 68 -2.25 -2.91 13.83
C PHE A 68 -1.25 -3.69 14.68
N ASN A 69 -1.33 -5.02 14.68
CA ASN A 69 -0.40 -5.87 15.44
C ASN A 69 1.06 -5.63 15.06
N VAL A 70 1.38 -5.44 13.77
CA VAL A 70 2.74 -5.13 13.33
C VAL A 70 3.21 -3.79 13.89
N HIS A 71 2.41 -2.73 13.78
CA HIS A 71 2.80 -1.39 14.22
C HIS A 71 2.74 -1.21 15.74
N THR A 72 2.01 -2.06 16.46
CA THR A 72 1.93 -2.04 17.92
C THR A 72 2.86 -3.04 18.61
N ASN A 73 3.58 -3.89 17.87
CA ASN A 73 4.40 -4.97 18.44
C ASN A 73 5.45 -4.50 19.47
N ASN A 74 5.98 -3.29 19.33
CA ASN A 74 6.96 -2.70 20.24
C ASN A 74 6.38 -1.59 21.13
N MET A 75 5.05 -1.41 21.13
CA MET A 75 4.37 -0.44 21.97
C MET A 75 4.04 -1.07 23.33
N PRO A 76 4.17 -0.34 24.46
CA PRO A 76 3.80 -0.85 25.77
C PRO A 76 2.27 -0.91 25.90
N LEU A 77 1.69 -2.02 25.43
CA LEU A 77 0.25 -2.29 25.48
C LEU A 77 -0.08 -3.33 26.55
N ASN A 78 -1.09 -3.05 27.36
CA ASN A 78 -1.70 -4.06 28.22
C ASN A 78 -2.63 -4.99 27.41
N ASP A 79 -3.07 -6.09 28.01
CA ASP A 79 -3.92 -7.08 27.32
C ASP A 79 -5.28 -6.50 26.91
N GLU A 80 -5.80 -5.56 27.70
CA GLU A 80 -7.04 -4.84 27.42
C GLU A 80 -6.98 -4.06 26.09
N VAL A 81 -5.82 -3.47 25.77
CA VAL A 81 -5.61 -2.73 24.52
C VAL A 81 -5.29 -3.68 23.37
N LYS A 82 -4.62 -4.81 23.61
CA LYS A 82 -4.43 -5.85 22.59
C LYS A 82 -5.77 -6.41 22.11
N GLU A 83 -6.70 -6.68 23.02
CA GLU A 83 -8.07 -7.08 22.68
C GLU A 83 -8.83 -5.96 21.93
N TYR A 84 -8.54 -4.69 22.26
CA TYR A 84 -9.16 -3.54 21.60
C TYR A 84 -8.75 -3.38 20.12
N LEU A 85 -7.59 -3.91 19.70
CA LEU A 85 -7.12 -3.80 18.31
C LEU A 85 -8.11 -4.40 17.32
N GLU A 86 -8.86 -5.44 17.69
CA GLU A 86 -9.89 -6.00 16.81
C GLU A 86 -11.03 -5.00 16.58
N LEU A 87 -11.42 -4.26 17.61
CA LEU A 87 -12.42 -3.21 17.49
C LEU A 87 -11.89 -2.02 16.67
N LEU A 88 -10.60 -1.67 16.80
CA LEU A 88 -9.96 -0.66 15.94
C LEU A 88 -9.96 -1.09 14.47
N ALA A 89 -9.66 -2.35 14.17
CA ALA A 89 -9.72 -2.89 12.80
C ALA A 89 -11.12 -2.77 12.19
N ASN A 90 -12.17 -2.97 12.99
CA ASN A 90 -13.57 -2.75 12.57
C ASN A 90 -13.88 -1.26 12.32
N LYS A 91 -13.37 -0.36 13.17
CA LYS A 91 -13.63 1.10 13.06
C LYS A 91 -12.87 1.81 11.94
N THR A 92 -11.88 1.15 11.34
CA THR A 92 -10.92 1.73 10.38
C THR A 92 -11.19 1.32 8.94
N SER A 93 -12.46 1.19 8.55
CA SER A 93 -12.82 1.03 7.14
C SER A 93 -12.20 2.13 6.28
N ASN A 94 -11.69 1.75 5.10
CA ASN A 94 -10.99 2.62 4.14
C ASN A 94 -9.63 3.17 4.60
N TYR A 95 -9.07 2.69 5.72
CA TYR A 95 -7.69 3.04 6.09
C TYR A 95 -6.69 2.21 5.30
N THR A 96 -5.61 2.85 4.87
CA THR A 96 -4.42 2.17 4.34
C THR A 96 -3.50 1.70 5.46
N GLY A 97 -2.46 0.93 5.11
CA GLY A 97 -1.40 0.60 6.06
C GLY A 97 -0.73 1.85 6.66
N ALA A 98 -0.48 2.87 5.83
CA ALA A 98 0.09 4.13 6.28
C ALA A 98 -0.84 4.92 7.22
N ASP A 99 -2.15 4.87 6.99
CA ASP A 99 -3.12 5.50 7.90
C ASP A 99 -3.11 4.82 9.27
N ILE A 100 -3.07 3.48 9.30
CA ILE A 100 -3.01 2.71 10.55
C ILE A 100 -1.69 2.93 11.30
N GLU A 101 -0.56 2.95 10.59
CA GLU A 101 0.73 3.33 11.17
C GLU A 101 0.65 4.71 11.85
N ASN A 102 0.03 5.69 11.17
CA ASN A 102 -0.15 7.03 11.70
C ASN A 102 -1.08 7.05 12.93
N VAL A 103 -2.13 6.23 12.95
CA VAL A 103 -2.97 6.05 14.15
C VAL A 103 -2.14 5.53 15.32
N CYS A 104 -1.34 4.48 15.12
CA CYS A 104 -0.50 3.90 16.18
C CYS A 104 0.52 4.92 16.71
N ARG A 105 1.17 5.64 15.79
CA ARG A 105 2.14 6.70 16.13
C ARG A 105 1.48 7.84 16.91
N GLU A 106 0.31 8.31 16.48
CA GLU A 106 -0.41 9.37 17.16
C GLU A 106 -0.90 8.91 18.54
N ALA A 107 -1.36 7.66 18.69
CA ALA A 107 -1.74 7.10 19.99
C ALA A 107 -0.54 7.10 20.96
N GLY A 108 0.64 6.65 20.52
CA GLY A 108 1.86 6.75 21.32
C GLY A 108 2.18 8.20 21.71
N MET A 109 2.00 9.15 20.80
CA MET A 109 2.22 10.56 21.12
C MET A 109 1.19 11.15 22.10
N GLN A 110 -0.07 10.70 22.05
CA GLN A 110 -1.07 11.08 23.03
C GLN A 110 -0.69 10.60 24.42
N ALA A 111 -0.23 9.36 24.52
CA ALA A 111 0.23 8.76 25.75
C ALA A 111 1.40 9.54 26.38
N ILE A 112 2.40 9.91 25.56
CA ILE A 112 3.52 10.75 25.99
C ILE A 112 3.03 12.14 26.46
N ARG A 113 2.11 12.77 25.74
CA ARG A 113 1.56 14.08 26.10
C ARG A 113 0.76 14.03 27.41
N GLU A 114 0.05 12.93 27.69
CA GLU A 114 -0.64 12.71 28.97
C GLU A 114 0.36 12.63 30.12
N ALA A 115 1.38 11.76 30.02
CA ALA A 115 2.38 11.58 31.07
C ALA A 115 3.13 12.88 31.40
N LEU A 116 3.49 13.67 30.38
CA LEU A 116 4.14 14.97 30.58
C LEU A 116 3.24 15.98 31.31
N ARG A 117 1.91 15.91 31.11
CA ARG A 117 0.94 16.80 31.78
C ARG A 117 0.63 16.37 33.21
N SER A 118 0.56 15.05 33.47
CA SER A 118 0.32 14.51 34.81
C SER A 118 1.54 14.64 35.72
N GLY A 119 2.74 14.81 35.14
CA GLY A 119 3.99 14.81 35.89
C GLY A 119 4.43 13.41 36.34
N GLU A 120 3.76 12.37 35.84
CA GLU A 120 4.15 10.98 36.04
C GLU A 120 5.48 10.72 35.32
N LYS A 121 6.47 10.23 36.08
CA LYS A 121 7.77 9.83 35.53
C LYS A 121 7.73 8.42 34.94
N ASP A 122 6.77 7.61 35.37
CA ASP A 122 6.62 6.22 34.97
C ASP A 122 5.42 6.09 34.03
N PHE A 123 5.68 6.33 32.74
CA PHE A 123 4.72 6.01 31.70
C PHE A 123 4.63 4.49 31.54
N ASP A 124 3.54 3.90 32.02
CA ASP A 124 3.44 2.44 32.16
C ASP A 124 2.81 1.76 30.94
N SER A 125 1.86 2.42 30.25
CA SER A 125 1.22 1.84 29.05
C SER A 125 0.42 2.85 28.22
N ILE A 126 0.25 2.54 26.94
CA ILE A 126 -0.68 3.22 26.03
C ILE A 126 -2.07 2.63 26.25
N LYS A 127 -3.07 3.50 26.45
CA LYS A 127 -4.45 3.15 26.79
C LYS A 127 -5.38 3.26 25.57
N LYS A 128 -6.61 2.75 25.70
CA LYS A 128 -7.61 2.78 24.62
C LYS A 128 -7.97 4.20 24.19
N GLU A 129 -8.04 5.12 25.15
CA GLU A 129 -8.37 6.52 24.95
C GLU A 129 -7.37 7.20 24.00
N HIS A 130 -6.09 6.81 24.06
CA HIS A 130 -5.07 7.33 23.14
C HIS A 130 -5.33 6.95 21.69
N PHE A 131 -5.79 5.72 21.45
CA PHE A 131 -6.19 5.27 20.12
C PHE A 131 -7.49 5.93 19.66
N ASP A 132 -8.46 6.11 20.55
CA ASP A 132 -9.70 6.80 20.22
C ASP A 132 -9.45 8.27 19.84
N GLU A 133 -8.58 8.97 20.57
CA GLU A 133 -8.13 10.32 20.21
C GLU A 133 -7.35 10.33 18.88
N ALA A 134 -6.52 9.31 18.63
CA ALA A 134 -5.80 9.20 17.37
C ALA A 134 -6.76 9.05 16.17
N LEU A 135 -7.82 8.23 16.28
CA LEU A 135 -8.85 8.06 15.26
C LEU A 135 -9.71 9.33 15.03
N GLN A 136 -9.77 10.23 16.01
CA GLN A 136 -10.41 11.53 15.80
C GLN A 136 -9.58 12.42 14.87
N LYS A 137 -8.24 12.33 14.95
CA LYS A 137 -7.31 13.18 14.20
C LYS A 137 -6.91 12.59 12.84
N ILE A 138 -6.64 11.29 12.80
CA ILE A 138 -6.27 10.58 11.58
C ILE A 138 -7.56 10.10 10.92
N LYS A 139 -7.76 10.47 9.66
CA LYS A 139 -8.92 10.09 8.84
C LYS A 139 -8.45 9.18 7.72
N PRO A 140 -9.34 8.30 7.18
CA PRO A 140 -8.96 7.42 6.08
C PRO A 140 -8.51 8.25 4.88
N SER A 141 -7.40 7.84 4.26
CA SER A 141 -6.91 8.49 3.04
C SER A 141 -7.68 8.03 1.79
N LEU A 142 -8.33 6.86 1.85
CA LEU A 142 -9.13 6.35 0.74
C LEU A 142 -10.58 6.83 0.85
N THR A 143 -11.06 7.48 -0.21
CA THR A 143 -12.48 7.76 -0.39
C THR A 143 -13.14 6.61 -1.15
N ASP A 144 -14.47 6.50 -1.06
CA ASP A 144 -15.23 5.50 -1.81
C ASP A 144 -15.03 5.63 -3.33
N GLU A 145 -14.82 6.86 -3.81
CA GLU A 145 -14.50 7.13 -5.21
C GLU A 145 -13.13 6.54 -5.61
N VAL A 146 -12.11 6.69 -4.76
CA VAL A 146 -10.79 6.12 -4.99
C VAL A 146 -10.85 4.59 -4.97
N ILE A 147 -11.60 4.01 -4.03
CA ILE A 147 -11.79 2.56 -3.96
C ILE A 147 -12.47 2.04 -5.22
N LYS A 148 -13.54 2.73 -5.68
CA LYS A 148 -14.20 2.38 -6.94
C LYS A 148 -13.24 2.44 -8.12
N ARG A 149 -12.37 3.46 -8.18
CA ARG A 149 -11.34 3.58 -9.22
C ARG A 149 -10.37 2.41 -9.21
N TYR A 150 -9.88 2.02 -8.03
CA TYR A 150 -8.98 0.88 -7.89
C TYR A 150 -9.63 -0.45 -8.29
N ASN A 151 -10.91 -0.66 -7.94
CA ASN A 151 -11.64 -1.85 -8.37
C ASN A 151 -11.81 -1.93 -9.89
N MET A 152 -12.12 -0.81 -10.55
CA MET A 152 -12.17 -0.77 -12.03
C MET A 152 -10.81 -1.10 -12.65
N GLN A 153 -9.71 -0.56 -12.10
CA GLN A 153 -8.35 -0.87 -12.56
C GLN A 153 -8.01 -2.35 -12.34
N ALA A 154 -8.46 -2.96 -11.25
CA ALA A 154 -8.26 -4.38 -10.97
C ALA A 154 -8.95 -5.28 -12.01
N GLU A 155 -10.18 -4.94 -12.41
CA GLU A 155 -10.92 -5.65 -13.46
C GLU A 155 -10.22 -5.54 -14.83
N GLU A 156 -9.69 -4.36 -15.16
CA GLU A 156 -8.89 -4.15 -16.38
C GLU A 156 -7.64 -5.04 -16.38
N ILE A 157 -6.89 -5.07 -15.27
CA ILE A 157 -5.69 -5.91 -15.12
C ILE A 157 -6.05 -7.40 -15.25
N ALA A 158 -7.14 -7.85 -14.62
CA ALA A 158 -7.60 -9.24 -14.71
C ALA A 158 -8.01 -9.64 -16.14
N THR A 159 -8.66 -8.71 -16.87
CA THR A 159 -9.03 -8.89 -18.26
C THR A 159 -7.80 -8.97 -19.16
N MET A 160 -6.78 -8.15 -18.92
CA MET A 160 -5.50 -8.20 -19.66
C MET A 160 -4.81 -9.55 -19.46
N ARG A 161 -4.68 -10.02 -18.22
CA ARG A 161 -4.14 -11.36 -17.90
C ARG A 161 -4.85 -12.47 -18.68
N SER A 162 -6.19 -12.46 -18.66
CA SER A 162 -7.00 -13.49 -19.33
C SER A 162 -6.87 -13.51 -20.86
N ARG A 163 -6.42 -12.42 -21.48
CA ARG A 163 -6.10 -12.38 -22.92
C ARG A 163 -4.70 -12.94 -23.19
N PHE A 164 -3.74 -12.70 -22.31
CA PHE A 164 -2.39 -13.23 -22.42
C PHE A 164 -2.34 -14.75 -22.23
N ASP A 165 -3.04 -15.29 -21.24
CA ASP A 165 -3.05 -16.73 -21.00
C ASP A 165 -3.66 -17.52 -22.18
N ARG A 166 -4.71 -16.96 -22.84
CA ARG A 166 -5.33 -17.56 -24.03
C ARG A 166 -4.48 -17.46 -25.31
N GLY A 167 -3.62 -16.45 -25.43
CA GLY A 167 -2.72 -16.30 -26.58
C GLY A 167 -1.50 -17.23 -26.53
N GLY A 168 -1.13 -17.73 -25.35
CA GLY A 168 -0.07 -18.72 -25.17
C GLY A 168 -0.49 -20.14 -25.57
N GLU A 169 -1.76 -20.50 -25.40
CA GLU A 169 -2.27 -21.83 -25.77
C GLU A 169 -2.42 -22.01 -27.29
N SER A 170 -2.67 -20.95 -28.05
CA SER A 170 -2.81 -21.02 -29.52
C SER A 170 -1.48 -21.15 -30.28
N MET A 171 -0.34 -21.16 -29.59
CA MET A 171 0.99 -21.28 -30.21
C MET A 171 1.61 -22.69 -30.03
N ILE A 172 0.88 -23.63 -29.42
CA ILE A 172 1.31 -25.02 -29.16
C ILE A 172 0.40 -26.03 -29.88
N SER A 173 -0.37 -25.61 -30.89
CA SER A 173 -1.20 -26.48 -31.73
C SER A 173 -0.79 -26.41 -33.19
#